data_AF-A0A5J4VUA7-F1
#
_entry.id   AF-A0A5J4VUA7-F1
#
_cell.length_a   1.000
_cell.length_b   1.000
_cell.length_c   1.000
_cell.angle_alpha   90.00
_cell.angle_beta   90.00
_cell.angle_gamma   90.00
#
_symmetry.space_group_name_H-M   'P 1'
#
loop_
_entity.id
_entity.type
_entity.pdbx_description
1 polymer ?
#
loop_
_entity_poly.entity_id
_entity_poly.type
_entity_poly.pdbx_seq_one_letter_code
_entity_poly.pdbx_strand_id
1 'polypeptide(L)'
;MPPKREQKAQKVQKVEPVQQKPKLKALVSEFIESKKTYIHKGQQDQLKNVSKIPYILDELKLSEAVKKLGQGSSKQRLDYINQVRQYDPNINHGDVEAAFEGMKGATRKQRHFDGIDPNDLIQYYRDLDEHICGVYDPLQGVY
;
A
#
# COMPACT_ATOMS: atom_id res chain seq x y z
N MET A 1 -27.36 -26.55 -56.78
CA MET A 1 -27.40 -25.17 -56.26
C MET A 1 -27.29 -25.20 -54.73
N PRO A 2 -26.23 -24.64 -54.12
CA PRO A 2 -26.23 -23.99 -52.80
C PRO A 2 -26.20 -22.44 -52.98
N PRO A 3 -26.10 -21.56 -51.96
CA PRO A 3 -26.12 -21.70 -50.49
C PRO A 3 -27.05 -20.69 -49.77
N LYS A 4 -27.21 -20.80 -48.44
CA LYS A 4 -27.15 -19.62 -47.55
C LYS A 4 -26.76 -20.01 -46.12
N ARG A 5 -25.50 -19.69 -45.80
CA ARG A 5 -24.96 -19.51 -44.44
C ARG A 5 -25.52 -18.20 -43.90
N GLU A 6 -25.88 -18.15 -42.61
CA GLU A 6 -26.02 -16.93 -41.78
C GLU A 6 -26.61 -17.40 -40.42
N GLN A 7 -26.16 -17.06 -39.21
CA GLN A 7 -25.05 -16.27 -38.69
C GLN A 7 -24.67 -16.86 -37.32
N LYS A 8 -23.36 -16.87 -37.01
CA LYS A 8 -22.86 -17.07 -35.65
C LYS A 8 -23.32 -15.87 -34.81
N ALA A 9 -24.17 -16.11 -33.81
CA ALA A 9 -24.46 -15.11 -32.80
C ALA A 9 -23.17 -14.73 -32.08
N GLN A 10 -22.84 -13.45 -32.19
CA GLN A 10 -21.67 -12.82 -31.65
C GLN A 10 -21.62 -12.96 -30.13
N LYS A 11 -20.49 -13.47 -29.69
CA LYS A 11 -19.78 -13.21 -28.45
C LYS A 11 -20.12 -11.82 -27.86
N VAL A 12 -21.17 -11.72 -27.03
CA VAL A 12 -21.26 -10.65 -26.04
C VAL A 12 -20.41 -11.09 -24.87
N GLN A 13 -19.12 -10.82 -25.00
CA GLN A 13 -18.19 -10.85 -23.90
C GLN A 13 -18.69 -9.77 -22.93
N LYS A 14 -19.50 -10.19 -21.97
CA LYS A 14 -19.98 -9.40 -20.85
C LYS A 14 -18.71 -8.94 -20.13
N VAL A 15 -18.26 -7.72 -20.43
CA VAL A 15 -17.19 -7.06 -19.71
C VAL A 15 -17.73 -6.84 -18.31
N GLU A 16 -17.38 -7.75 -17.40
CA GLU A 16 -17.60 -7.52 -15.98
C GLU A 16 -16.90 -6.21 -15.62
N PRO A 17 -17.62 -5.23 -15.04
CA PRO A 17 -16.97 -4.03 -14.54
C PRO A 17 -16.11 -4.47 -13.34
N VAL A 18 -14.80 -4.46 -13.54
CA VAL A 18 -13.70 -4.44 -12.57
C VAL A 18 -14.17 -4.39 -11.09
N GLN A 19 -14.62 -5.53 -10.54
CA GLN A 19 -15.03 -5.66 -9.14
C GLN A 19 -13.86 -5.98 -8.19
N GLN A 20 -12.61 -5.76 -8.62
CA GLN A 20 -11.44 -6.13 -7.83
C GLN A 20 -11.03 -5.06 -6.80
N LYS A 21 -11.42 -3.79 -6.98
CA LYS A 21 -11.00 -2.69 -6.09
C LYS A 21 -11.65 -2.67 -4.70
N PRO A 22 -12.97 -2.91 -4.50
CA PRO A 22 -13.58 -2.76 -3.17
C PRO A 22 -13.18 -3.89 -2.21
N LYS A 23 -13.03 -5.13 -2.70
CA LYS A 23 -12.60 -6.27 -1.88
C LYS A 23 -11.18 -6.07 -1.35
N LEU A 24 -10.28 -5.57 -2.19
CA LEU A 24 -8.88 -5.36 -1.82
C LEU A 24 -8.74 -4.23 -0.79
N LYS A 25 -9.49 -3.13 -0.95
CA LYS A 25 -9.57 -2.07 0.10
C LYS A 25 -10.12 -2.58 1.43
N ALA A 26 -11.16 -3.41 1.39
CA ALA A 26 -11.73 -4.00 2.59
C ALA A 26 -10.73 -4.92 3.31
N LEU A 27 -10.01 -5.77 2.56
CA LEU A 27 -8.96 -6.65 3.11
C LEU A 27 -7.81 -5.86 3.74
N VAL A 28 -7.36 -4.78 3.09
CA VAL A 28 -6.30 -3.91 3.61
C VAL A 28 -6.76 -3.17 4.87
N SER A 29 -7.97 -2.59 4.85
CA SER A 29 -8.57 -1.92 6.01
C SER A 29 -8.74 -2.88 7.19
N GLU A 30 -9.28 -4.08 6.95
CA GLU A 30 -9.43 -5.12 7.98
C GLU A 30 -8.07 -5.56 8.54
N PHE A 31 -7.04 -5.70 7.70
CA PHE A 31 -5.68 -5.99 8.15
C PHE A 31 -5.13 -4.89 9.08
N ILE A 32 -5.30 -3.62 8.69
CA ILE A 32 -4.83 -2.45 9.47
C ILE A 32 -5.59 -2.34 10.81
N GLU A 33 -6.89 -2.63 10.83
CA GLU A 33 -7.74 -2.52 12.02
C GLU A 33 -7.64 -3.74 12.96
N SER A 34 -7.42 -4.94 12.41
CA SER A 34 -7.37 -6.19 13.18
C SER A 34 -6.13 -6.31 14.06
N LYS A 35 -4.97 -5.78 13.64
CA LYS A 35 -3.74 -5.80 14.46
C LYS A 35 -3.54 -4.46 15.17
N LYS A 36 -4.30 -4.27 16.27
CA LYS A 36 -4.22 -3.07 17.12
C LYS A 36 -2.81 -2.75 17.61
N THR A 37 -1.97 -3.77 17.78
CA THR A 37 -0.57 -3.65 18.23
C THR A 37 0.26 -4.77 17.62
N TYR A 38 1.32 -4.40 16.90
CA TYR A 38 2.29 -5.32 16.31
C TYR A 38 3.54 -5.37 17.20
N ILE A 39 4.13 -6.54 17.43
CA ILE A 39 5.37 -6.66 18.21
C ILE A 39 6.51 -7.02 17.26
N HIS A 40 7.36 -6.05 16.94
CA HIS A 40 8.59 -6.25 16.17
C HIS A 40 9.79 -6.25 17.10
N LYS A 41 10.54 -7.35 17.18
CA LYS A 41 11.77 -7.44 18.00
C LYS A 41 11.62 -6.95 19.46
N GLY A 42 10.44 -7.18 20.05
CA GLY A 42 10.13 -6.74 21.42
C GLY A 42 9.70 -5.26 21.54
N GLN A 43 9.64 -4.51 20.45
CA GLN A 43 9.04 -3.18 20.38
C GLN A 43 7.58 -3.28 19.95
N GLN A 44 6.73 -2.50 20.59
CA GLN A 44 5.31 -2.40 20.28
C GLN A 44 5.12 -1.30 19.22
N ASP A 45 4.92 -1.73 17.99
CA ASP A 45 4.75 -0.89 16.82
C ASP A 45 3.26 -0.79 16.44
N GLN A 46 2.89 0.35 15.86
CA GLN A 46 1.53 0.55 15.37
C GLN A 46 1.44 0.06 13.93
N LEU A 47 0.65 -0.99 13.69
CA LEU A 47 0.50 -1.53 12.33
C LEU A 47 0.02 -0.47 11.33
N LYS A 48 -0.80 0.48 11.79
CA LYS A 48 -1.25 1.64 10.98
C LYS A 48 -0.06 2.47 10.46
N ASN A 49 0.97 2.66 11.27
CA ASN A 49 2.18 3.37 10.86
C ASN A 49 3.01 2.52 9.90
N VAL A 50 3.23 1.24 10.25
CA VAL A 50 3.98 0.26 9.43
C VAL A 50 3.38 0.12 8.02
N SER A 51 2.06 0.06 7.91
CA SER A 51 1.33 -0.06 6.64
C SER A 51 1.32 1.22 5.81
N LYS A 52 1.46 2.39 6.44
CA LYS A 52 1.58 3.70 5.75
C LYS A 52 2.98 3.94 5.18
N ILE A 53 4.02 3.32 5.73
CA ILE A 53 5.41 3.55 5.30
C ILE A 53 5.68 3.22 3.82
N PRO A 54 5.15 2.12 3.23
CA PRO A 54 5.25 1.89 1.80
C PRO A 54 4.78 3.07 0.93
N TYR A 55 3.66 3.71 1.31
CA TYR A 55 3.16 4.91 0.65
C TYR A 55 4.14 6.08 0.77
N ILE A 56 4.63 6.37 1.97
CA ILE A 56 5.60 7.46 2.20
C ILE A 56 6.89 7.24 1.41
N LEU A 57 7.38 6.00 1.36
CA LEU A 57 8.58 5.66 0.59
C LEU A 57 8.37 5.84 -0.92
N ASP A 58 7.16 5.60 -1.41
CA ASP A 58 6.80 5.82 -2.81
C ASP A 58 6.76 7.33 -3.13
N GLU A 59 6.14 8.13 -2.26
CA GLU A 59 6.12 9.60 -2.35
C GLU A 59 7.54 10.20 -2.32
N LEU A 60 8.40 9.70 -1.42
CA LEU A 60 9.80 10.11 -1.32
C LEU A 60 10.70 9.52 -2.43
N LYS A 61 10.16 8.67 -3.32
CA LYS A 61 10.91 7.96 -4.37
C LYS A 61 12.06 7.10 -3.83
N LEU A 62 11.91 6.58 -2.62
CA LEU A 62 12.89 5.74 -1.90
C LEU A 62 12.59 4.24 -1.96
N SER A 63 11.41 3.84 -2.47
CA SER A 63 10.94 2.45 -2.50
C SER A 63 11.97 1.48 -3.13
N GLU A 64 12.56 1.84 -4.26
CA GLU A 64 13.61 1.05 -4.94
C GLU A 64 14.94 1.05 -4.19
N ALA A 65 15.30 2.18 -3.56
CA ALA A 65 16.51 2.28 -2.76
C ALA A 65 16.43 1.36 -1.52
N VAL A 66 15.26 1.30 -0.89
CA VAL A 66 15.02 0.43 0.28
C VAL A 66 15.10 -1.05 -0.07
N LYS A 67 14.59 -1.46 -1.24
CA LYS A 67 14.72 -2.85 -1.73
C LYS A 67 16.18 -3.25 -1.95
N LYS A 68 17.04 -2.30 -2.36
CA LYS A 68 18.47 -2.50 -2.62
C LYS A 68 19.34 -2.37 -1.36
N LEU A 69 18.80 -1.93 -0.22
CA LEU A 69 19.54 -1.84 1.04
C LEU A 69 20.02 -3.24 1.49
N GLY A 70 21.32 -3.47 1.35
CA GLY A 70 21.99 -4.63 1.90
C GLY A 70 22.01 -4.66 3.44
N GLN A 71 22.49 -5.76 4.01
CA GLN A 71 22.56 -5.94 5.46
C GLN A 71 23.64 -5.06 6.14
N GLY A 72 24.49 -4.37 5.37
CA GLY A 72 25.62 -3.56 5.85
C GLY A 72 25.51 -2.04 5.65
N SER A 73 24.46 -1.51 5.02
CA SER A 73 24.33 -0.07 4.73
C SER A 73 23.62 0.68 5.86
N SER A 74 24.17 0.61 7.08
CA SER A 74 23.56 1.18 8.29
C SER A 74 23.31 2.69 8.20
N LYS A 75 24.23 3.46 7.60
CA LYS A 75 24.08 4.91 7.41
C LYS A 75 22.91 5.27 6.50
N GLN A 76 22.85 4.69 5.30
CA GLN A 76 21.76 4.93 4.35
C GLN A 76 20.40 4.53 4.94
N ARG A 77 20.37 3.41 5.67
CA ARG A 77 19.15 2.97 6.35
C ARG A 77 18.68 4.00 7.38
N LEU A 78 19.59 4.54 8.18
CA LEU A 78 19.28 5.58 9.17
C LEU A 78 18.80 6.87 8.48
N ASP A 79 19.43 7.28 7.39
CA ASP A 79 19.03 8.47 6.63
C ASP A 79 17.60 8.33 6.08
N TYR A 80 17.24 7.18 5.52
CA TYR A 80 15.87 6.95 5.04
C TYR A 80 14.86 6.90 6.19
N ILE A 81 15.23 6.32 7.33
CA ILE A 81 14.36 6.33 8.52
C ILE A 81 14.11 7.77 8.97
N ASN A 82 15.15 8.60 9.01
CA ASN A 82 15.01 10.01 9.37
C ASN A 82 14.13 10.77 8.36
N GLN A 83 14.26 10.50 7.05
CA GLN A 83 13.41 11.12 6.04
C GLN A 83 11.92 10.73 6.20
N VAL A 84 11.63 9.45 6.45
CA VAL A 84 10.25 8.99 6.71
C VAL A 84 9.68 9.66 7.97
N ARG A 85 10.49 9.80 9.03
CA ARG A 85 10.08 10.46 10.27
C ARG A 85 9.90 11.98 10.12
N GLN A 86 10.66 12.60 9.22
CA GLN A 86 10.45 14.01 8.86
C GLN A 86 9.16 14.22 8.06
N TYR A 87 8.78 13.24 7.23
CA TYR A 87 7.53 13.27 6.48
C TYR A 87 6.31 13.08 7.40
N ASP A 88 6.37 12.11 8.32
CA ASP A 88 5.32 11.89 9.33
C ASP A 88 5.94 11.71 10.73
N PRO A 89 5.88 12.74 11.60
CA PRO A 89 6.49 12.70 12.92
C PRO A 89 5.80 11.72 13.89
N ASN A 90 4.62 11.21 13.56
CA ASN A 90 3.92 10.21 14.38
C ASN A 90 4.48 8.80 14.20
N ILE A 91 5.36 8.60 13.22
CA ILE A 91 5.97 7.30 12.92
C ILE A 91 7.24 7.11 13.75
N ASN A 92 7.33 5.99 14.44
CA ASN A 92 8.51 5.64 15.24
C ASN A 92 9.60 4.96 14.40
N HIS A 93 10.82 4.99 14.91
CA HIS A 93 11.96 4.28 14.31
C HIS A 93 11.67 2.78 14.12
N GLY A 94 11.03 2.14 15.13
CA GLY A 94 10.62 0.74 15.09
C GLY A 94 9.66 0.44 13.94
N ASP A 95 8.61 1.27 13.78
CA ASP A 95 7.64 1.15 12.69
C ASP A 95 8.34 1.13 11.30
N VAL A 96 9.29 2.06 11.08
CA VAL A 96 10.03 2.15 9.80
C VAL A 96 10.93 0.95 9.60
N GLU A 97 11.62 0.49 10.66
CA GLU A 97 12.45 -0.70 10.59
C GLU A 97 11.65 -1.96 10.26
N ALA A 98 10.48 -2.13 10.88
CA ALA A 98 9.57 -3.23 10.62
C ALA A 98 9.08 -3.23 9.17
N ALA A 99 8.70 -2.06 8.64
CA ALA A 99 8.29 -1.93 7.25
C ALA A 99 9.43 -2.25 6.27
N PHE A 100 10.64 -1.74 6.52
CA PHE A 100 11.81 -2.05 5.70
C PHE A 100 12.11 -3.55 5.69
N GLU A 101 11.94 -4.21 6.84
CA GLU A 101 12.12 -5.66 6.93
C GLU A 101 11.03 -6.42 6.18
N GLY A 102 9.79 -5.96 6.23
CA GLY A 102 8.66 -6.49 5.47
C GLY A 102 8.80 -6.36 3.96
N MET A 103 9.45 -5.30 3.48
CA MET A 103 9.69 -5.10 2.05
C MET A 103 10.80 -6.01 1.49
N LYS A 104 11.56 -6.70 2.34
CA LYS A 104 12.65 -7.61 1.93
C LYS A 104 12.13 -9.01 1.58
N GLY A 105 11.64 -9.16 0.36
CA GLY A 105 11.28 -10.46 -0.22
C GLY A 105 9.96 -11.06 0.30
N ALA A 106 9.44 -12.06 -0.42
CA ALA A 106 8.08 -12.57 -0.22
C ALA A 106 7.84 -13.19 1.17
N THR A 107 8.81 -13.92 1.72
CA THR A 107 8.67 -14.57 3.03
C THR A 107 8.56 -13.56 4.17
N ARG A 108 9.32 -12.45 4.10
CA ARG A 108 9.25 -11.41 5.13
C ARG A 108 7.99 -10.57 4.95
N LYS A 109 7.62 -10.27 3.70
CA LYS A 109 6.33 -9.63 3.37
C LYS A 109 5.15 -10.38 3.99
N GLN A 110 5.12 -11.71 3.93
CA GLN A 110 4.08 -12.50 4.59
C GLN A 110 4.05 -12.28 6.12
N ARG A 111 5.22 -12.19 6.78
CA ARG A 111 5.29 -12.02 8.24
C ARG A 111 4.92 -10.62 8.71
N HIS A 112 5.26 -9.59 7.93
CA HIS A 112 5.08 -8.20 8.33
C HIS A 112 3.77 -7.58 7.80
N PHE A 113 3.34 -7.98 6.60
CA PHE A 113 2.16 -7.46 5.92
C PHE A 113 1.05 -8.50 5.73
N ASP A 114 1.15 -9.68 6.35
CA ASP A 114 0.18 -10.79 6.20
C ASP A 114 -0.05 -11.24 4.75
N GLY A 115 0.95 -11.00 3.90
CA GLY A 115 0.91 -11.32 2.48
C GLY A 115 0.37 -10.20 1.60
N ILE A 116 -0.16 -9.13 2.19
CA ILE A 116 -0.63 -7.94 1.47
C ILE A 116 0.52 -7.30 0.71
N ASP A 117 0.26 -6.91 -0.54
CA ASP A 117 1.24 -6.19 -1.35
C ASP A 117 1.53 -4.78 -0.81
N PRO A 118 2.81 -4.40 -0.62
CA PRO A 118 3.15 -3.00 -0.42
C PRO A 118 2.53 -2.07 -1.46
N ASN A 119 2.35 -2.52 -2.70
CA ASN A 119 1.66 -1.75 -3.75
C ASN A 119 0.16 -1.58 -3.46
N ASP A 120 -0.48 -2.59 -2.89
CA ASP A 120 -1.88 -2.51 -2.46
C ASP A 120 -2.05 -1.53 -1.30
N LEU A 121 -1.08 -1.50 -0.38
CA LEU A 121 -1.00 -0.51 0.70
C LEU A 121 -0.81 0.90 0.14
N ILE A 122 0.13 1.08 -0.79
CA ILE A 122 0.36 2.36 -1.48
C ILE A 122 -0.94 2.86 -2.12
N GLN A 123 -1.62 2.00 -2.87
CA GLN A 123 -2.87 2.37 -3.53
C GLN A 123 -3.98 2.67 -2.52
N TYR A 124 -4.10 1.90 -1.44
CA TYR A 124 -5.08 2.16 -0.39
C TYR A 124 -4.88 3.54 0.24
N TYR A 125 -3.66 3.89 0.62
CA TYR A 125 -3.36 5.20 1.20
C TYR A 125 -3.47 6.36 0.19
N ARG A 126 -3.09 6.15 -1.08
CA ARG A 126 -3.34 7.13 -2.15
C ARG A 126 -4.83 7.38 -2.32
N ASP A 127 -5.64 6.34 -2.37
CA ASP A 127 -7.08 6.45 -2.51
C ASP A 127 -7.71 7.12 -1.26
N LEU A 128 -7.18 6.86 -0.06
CA LEU A 128 -7.60 7.56 1.17
C LEU A 128 -7.25 9.05 1.11
N ASP A 129 -6.03 9.39 0.71
CA ASP A 129 -5.56 10.77 0.60
C ASP A 129 -6.34 11.53 -0.49
N GLU A 130 -6.60 10.90 -1.64
CA GLU A 130 -7.47 11.43 -2.68
C GLU A 130 -8.92 11.59 -2.21
N HIS A 131 -9.45 10.71 -1.36
CA HIS A 131 -10.78 10.91 -0.78
C HIS A 131 -10.81 12.03 0.27
N ILE A 132 -9.71 12.28 0.98
CA ILE A 132 -9.61 13.37 1.95
C ILE A 132 -9.39 14.72 1.22
N CYS A 133 -8.56 14.75 0.17
CA CYS A 133 -8.29 15.92 -0.65
C CYS A 133 -9.35 16.20 -1.73
N GLY A 134 -10.04 15.17 -2.21
CA GLY A 134 -11.13 15.25 -3.19
C GLY A 134 -12.47 15.69 -2.59
N VAL A 135 -12.55 15.80 -1.25
CA VAL A 135 -13.64 16.52 -0.55
C VAL A 135 -13.40 18.03 -0.56
N TYR A 136 -12.25 18.52 -1.05
CA TYR A 136 -12.08 19.93 -1.40
C TYR A 136 -12.77 20.19 -2.74
N ASP A 137 -14.10 20.27 -2.68
CA ASP A 137 -14.92 20.83 -3.72
C ASP A 137 -14.72 22.36 -3.69
N PRO A 138 -14.06 22.98 -4.68
CA PRO A 138 -13.91 24.44 -4.72
C PRO A 138 -15.26 25.16 -4.88
N LEU A 139 -16.37 24.42 -5.03
CA LEU A 139 -17.73 24.94 -5.07
C LEU A 139 -18.46 24.94 -3.73
N GLN A 140 -17.93 24.32 -2.66
CA GLN A 140 -18.43 24.53 -1.30
C GLN A 140 -17.77 25.75 -0.64
N GLY A 141 -17.72 26.84 -1.43
CA GLY A 141 -17.46 28.16 -0.92
C GLY A 141 -18.45 28.49 0.19
N VAL A 142 -17.88 28.96 1.30
CA VAL A 142 -18.52 29.76 2.33
C VAL A 142 -19.72 30.55 1.78
N TYR A 143 -20.90 30.31 2.35
CA TYR A 143 -21.91 31.34 2.59
C TYR A 143 -22.68 31.04 3.86
#